data_AF-A0A7Y3NFK5-F1
#
_entry.id   AF-A0A7Y3NFK5-F1
#
_cell.length_a   1.000
_cell.length_b   1.000
_cell.length_c   1.000
_cell.angle_alpha   90.00
_cell.angle_beta   90.00
_cell.angle_gamma   90.00
#
_symmetry.space_group_name_H-M   'P 1'
#
loop_
_entity.id
_entity.type
_entity.pdbx_description
1 polymer ?
#
loop_
_entity_poly.entity_id
_entity_poly.type
_entity_poly.pdbx_seq_one_letter_code
_entity_poly.pdbx_strand_id
1 'polypeptide(L)'
;MNAPLLVTSSPHLRSSATTRRIMLDVLLALLPAMGASVYFFGVRAALVILVTVASTMLTEFVTRKWILKRDFRLGDLSAVVTGVLLALTLPPSVPLWIAAVGGVLAIFLVKEIFGGLGQNFMNPALGARVFLFLAWPAAMTNWVQ
;
A
#
# COMPACT_ATOMS: atom_id res chain seq x y z
N MET A 1 -36.83 22.87 -32.89
CA MET A 1 -36.50 22.04 -31.71
C MET A 1 -35.06 22.37 -31.32
N ASN A 2 -34.84 23.42 -30.51
CA ASN A 2 -33.49 23.91 -30.15
C ASN A 2 -33.31 23.84 -28.63
N ALA A 3 -33.02 22.66 -28.09
CA ALA A 3 -32.58 22.53 -26.71
C ALA A 3 -31.03 22.63 -26.68
N PRO A 4 -30.43 23.50 -25.84
CA PRO A 4 -28.97 23.58 -25.74
C PRO A 4 -28.40 22.27 -25.18
N LEU A 5 -27.44 21.68 -25.89
CA LEU A 5 -26.76 20.46 -25.45
C LEU A 5 -25.88 20.79 -24.25
N LEU A 6 -26.14 20.12 -23.13
CA LEU A 6 -25.43 20.33 -21.87
C LEU A 6 -24.09 19.58 -21.92
N VAL A 7 -23.03 20.28 -22.34
CA VAL A 7 -21.66 19.75 -22.36
C VAL A 7 -21.07 19.87 -20.95
N THR A 8 -21.28 18.83 -20.13
CA THR A 8 -20.57 18.68 -18.86
C THR A 8 -19.41 17.69 -19.03
N SER A 9 -18.31 17.92 -18.32
CA SER A 9 -17.21 16.96 -18.26
C SER A 9 -17.70 15.67 -17.59
N SER A 10 -17.29 14.52 -18.14
CA SER A 10 -17.45 13.23 -17.48
C SER A 10 -16.83 13.28 -16.07
N PRO A 11 -17.43 12.63 -15.05
CA PRO A 11 -18.41 11.54 -15.14
C PRO A 11 -19.86 11.98 -14.94
N HIS A 12 -20.73 11.51 -15.84
CA HIS A 12 -22.17 11.79 -15.85
C HIS A 12 -22.97 10.87 -14.90
N LEU A 13 -22.38 9.76 -14.46
CA LEU A 13 -22.96 8.81 -13.50
C LEU A 13 -22.11 8.82 -12.23
N ARG A 14 -22.66 9.34 -11.13
CA ARG A 14 -22.02 9.26 -9.80
C ARG A 14 -22.44 7.96 -9.13
N SER A 15 -21.52 7.01 -9.04
CA SER A 15 -21.67 5.84 -8.19
C SER A 15 -21.41 6.22 -6.72
N SER A 16 -22.12 5.59 -5.78
CA SER A 16 -21.84 5.73 -4.34
C SER A 16 -20.54 5.03 -3.90
N ALA A 17 -19.82 4.39 -4.84
CA ALA A 17 -18.54 3.76 -4.60
C ALA A 17 -17.47 4.82 -4.29
N THR A 18 -17.09 4.92 -3.02
CA THR A 18 -15.97 5.75 -2.57
C THR A 18 -14.70 4.90 -2.51
N THR A 19 -13.56 5.49 -2.81
CA THR A 19 -12.24 4.83 -2.73
C THR A 19 -12.03 4.10 -1.40
N ARG A 20 -12.44 4.72 -0.29
CA ARG A 20 -12.42 4.11 1.05
C ARG A 20 -13.19 2.78 1.13
N ARG A 21 -14.38 2.67 0.51
CA ARG A 21 -15.18 1.43 0.53
C ARG A 21 -14.47 0.33 -0.25
N ILE A 22 -13.99 0.65 -1.45
CA ILE A 22 -13.23 -0.28 -2.28
C ILE A 22 -11.99 -0.79 -1.53
N MET A 23 -11.25 0.11 -0.87
CA MET A 23 -10.06 -0.27 -0.10
C MET A 23 -10.40 -1.09 1.15
N LEU A 24 -11.55 -0.85 1.79
CA LEU A 24 -12.07 -1.73 2.85
C LEU A 24 -12.41 -3.12 2.33
N ASP A 25 -13.08 -3.22 1.18
CA ASP A 25 -13.44 -4.50 0.59
C ASP A 25 -12.17 -5.32 0.25
N VAL A 26 -11.11 -4.67 -0.24
CA VAL A 26 -9.80 -5.29 -0.46
C VAL A 26 -9.19 -5.76 0.86
N LEU A 27 -9.21 -4.94 1.91
CA LEU A 27 -8.72 -5.33 3.23
C LEU A 27 -9.48 -6.52 3.80
N LEU A 28 -10.81 -6.54 3.68
CA LEU A 28 -11.66 -7.65 4.10
C LEU A 28 -11.36 -8.92 3.31
N ALA A 29 -11.12 -8.81 2.00
CA ALA A 29 -10.72 -9.94 1.16
C ALA A 29 -9.32 -10.48 1.51
N LEU A 30 -8.43 -9.64 2.05
CA LEU A 30 -7.08 -10.04 2.47
C LEU A 30 -7.03 -10.65 3.87
N LEU A 31 -8.05 -10.46 4.71
CA LEU A 31 -8.11 -11.06 6.06
C LEU A 31 -7.85 -12.57 6.10
N PRO A 32 -8.47 -13.43 5.27
CA PRO A 32 -8.18 -14.86 5.28
C PRO A 32 -6.72 -15.16 4.90
N ALA A 33 -6.13 -14.41 3.97
CA ALA A 33 -4.72 -14.58 3.60
C ALA A 33 -3.78 -14.14 4.73
N MET A 34 -4.09 -13.05 5.44
CA MET A 34 -3.35 -12.62 6.62
C MET A 34 -3.46 -13.66 7.75
N GLY A 35 -4.66 -14.21 7.97
CA GLY A 35 -4.89 -15.27 8.95
C GLY A 35 -4.08 -16.53 8.64
N ALA A 36 -4.09 -16.98 7.38
CA ALA A 36 -3.27 -18.09 6.93
C ALA A 36 -1.77 -17.82 7.11
N SER A 37 -1.30 -16.61 6.76
CA SER A 37 0.10 -16.21 6.94
C SER A 37 0.55 -16.33 8.40
N VAL A 38 -0.26 -15.84 9.35
CA VAL A 38 0.06 -15.94 10.78
C VAL A 38 -0.05 -17.39 11.28
N TYR A 39 -0.98 -18.19 10.75
CA TYR A 39 -1.12 -19.59 11.12
C TYR A 39 0.08 -20.45 10.69
N PHE A 40 0.56 -20.30 9.45
CA PHE A 40 1.68 -21.09 8.93
C PHE A 40 3.05 -20.61 9.41
N PHE A 41 3.26 -19.29 9.50
CA PHE A 41 4.59 -18.72 9.77
C PHE A 41 4.74 -18.15 11.19
N GLY A 42 3.68 -18.20 11.99
CA GLY A 42 3.67 -17.80 13.40
C GLY A 42 3.80 -16.30 13.64
N VAL A 43 4.27 -15.94 14.84
CA VAL A 43 4.34 -14.56 15.35
C VAL A 43 5.23 -13.66 14.47
N ARG A 44 6.26 -14.21 13.82
CA ARG A 44 7.16 -13.43 12.96
C ARG A 44 6.44 -12.82 11.77
N ALA A 45 5.53 -13.56 11.11
CA ALA A 45 4.75 -13.01 10.02
C ALA A 45 3.81 -11.89 10.47
N ALA A 46 3.20 -12.03 11.65
CA ALA A 46 2.39 -10.97 12.25
C ALA A 46 3.22 -9.69 12.49
N LEU A 47 4.46 -9.83 12.97
CA LEU A 47 5.37 -8.69 13.16
C LEU A 47 5.76 -8.04 11.84
N VAL A 48 6.04 -8.81 10.79
CA VAL A 48 6.35 -8.26 9.46
C VAL A 48 5.17 -7.45 8.92
N ILE A 49 3.95 -7.98 9.02
CA ILE A 49 2.72 -7.27 8.64
C ILE A 49 2.57 -5.97 9.44
N LEU A 50 2.73 -6.04 10.76
CA LEU A 50 2.56 -4.88 11.63
C LEU A 50 3.59 -3.80 11.33
N VAL A 51 4.86 -4.17 11.16
CA VAL A 51 5.96 -3.23 10.89
C VAL A 51 5.83 -2.59 9.51
N THR A 52 5.46 -3.34 8.48
CA THR A 52 5.26 -2.80 7.13
C THR A 52 4.06 -1.86 7.06
N VAL A 53 2.94 -2.23 7.68
CA VAL A 53 1.75 -1.36 7.77
C VAL A 53 2.06 -0.10 8.57
N ALA A 54 2.72 -0.22 9.72
CA ALA A 54 3.14 0.94 10.51
C ALA A 54 4.08 1.85 9.72
N SER A 55 5.08 1.28 9.03
CA SER A 55 6.04 2.03 8.22
C SER A 55 5.38 2.77 7.04
N THR A 56 4.49 2.10 6.30
CA THR A 56 3.77 2.72 5.18
C THR A 56 2.84 3.84 5.65
N MET A 57 2.10 3.63 6.74
CA MET A 57 1.23 4.66 7.32
C MET A 57 2.02 5.86 7.83
N LEU A 58 3.12 5.60 8.55
CA LEU A 58 3.97 6.67 9.08
C LEU A 58 4.61 7.47 7.94
N THR A 59 5.08 6.79 6.89
CA THR A 59 5.66 7.44 5.72
C THR A 59 4.63 8.29 4.99
N GLU A 60 3.41 7.80 4.79
CA GLU A 60 2.33 8.59 4.16
C GLU A 60 2.00 9.82 5.01
N PHE A 61 1.94 9.65 6.34
CA PHE A 61 1.71 10.77 7.25
C PHE A 61 2.81 11.82 7.17
N VAL A 62 4.07 11.41 7.26
CA VAL A 62 5.23 12.32 7.24
C VAL A 62 5.31 13.03 5.89
N THR A 63 5.22 12.30 4.79
CA THR A 63 5.33 12.89 3.44
C THR A 63 4.21 13.87 3.15
N ARG A 64 2.96 13.53 3.48
CA ARG A 64 1.83 14.44 3.22
C ARG A 64 1.81 15.65 4.14
N LYS A 65 2.09 15.45 5.43
CA LYS A 65 2.04 16.52 6.44
C LYS A 65 3.24 17.46 6.33
N TRP A 66 4.45 16.93 6.22
CA TRP A 66 5.68 17.72 6.30
C TRP A 66 6.24 18.12 4.93
N ILE A 67 6.18 17.24 3.93
CA ILE A 67 6.82 17.49 2.64
C ILE A 67 5.85 18.17 1.69
N LEU A 68 4.67 17.58 1.47
CA LEU A 68 3.70 18.07 0.47
C LEU A 68 2.74 19.14 1.03
N LYS A 69 2.68 19.34 2.36
CA LYS A 69 1.76 20.28 3.04
C LYS A 69 0.31 20.18 2.56
N ARG A 70 -0.15 18.95 2.24
CA ARG A 70 -1.50 18.67 1.75
C ARG A 70 -2.37 18.13 2.87
N ASP A 71 -3.68 18.30 2.74
CA ASP A 71 -4.64 17.76 3.70
C ASP A 71 -4.47 16.24 3.86
N PHE A 72 -4.29 15.83 5.11
CA PHE A 72 -4.09 14.44 5.46
C PHE A 72 -5.40 13.66 5.33
N ARG A 73 -5.64 13.09 4.15
CA ARG A 73 -6.75 12.14 3.92
C ARG A 73 -6.42 10.76 4.49
N LEU A 74 -6.52 10.62 5.82
CA LEU A 74 -6.48 9.34 6.55
C LEU A 74 -7.50 8.31 6.03
N GLY A 75 -8.58 8.80 5.39
CA GLY A 75 -9.73 7.98 5.05
C GLY A 75 -9.53 7.02 3.88
N ASP A 76 -8.48 7.15 3.09
CA ASP A 76 -8.38 6.38 1.83
C ASP A 76 -7.87 4.95 2.03
N LEU A 77 -7.33 4.59 3.20
CA LEU A 77 -6.81 3.25 3.58
C LEU A 77 -5.75 2.65 2.63
N SER A 78 -5.35 3.39 1.61
CA SER A 78 -4.47 2.90 0.56
C SER A 78 -3.05 2.57 1.04
N ALA A 79 -2.49 3.30 2.02
CA ALA A 79 -1.22 2.90 2.64
C ALA A 79 -1.34 1.59 3.42
N VAL A 80 -2.46 1.37 4.13
CA VAL A 80 -2.69 0.12 4.86
C VAL A 80 -2.72 -1.05 3.89
N VAL A 81 -3.50 -0.94 2.80
CA VAL A 81 -3.55 -1.96 1.75
C VAL A 81 -2.16 -2.18 1.14
N THR A 82 -1.41 -1.11 0.86
CA THR A 82 -0.04 -1.21 0.32
C THR A 82 0.90 -1.95 1.29
N GLY A 83 0.85 -1.62 2.58
CA GLY A 83 1.66 -2.26 3.61
C GLY A 83 1.33 -3.75 3.76
N VAL A 84 0.04 -4.09 3.81
CA VAL A 84 -0.41 -5.49 3.87
C VAL A 84 0.04 -6.26 2.63
N LEU A 85 -0.19 -5.72 1.43
CA LEU A 85 0.23 -6.37 0.18
C LEU A 85 1.74 -6.56 0.12
N LEU A 86 2.52 -5.55 0.52
CA LEU A 86 3.98 -5.69 0.60
C LEU A 86 4.35 -6.81 1.57
N ALA A 87 3.82 -6.80 2.80
CA ALA A 87 4.10 -7.80 3.82
C ALA A 87 3.83 -9.23 3.35
N LEU A 88 2.67 -9.46 2.72
CA LEU A 88 2.25 -10.78 2.25
C LEU A 88 3.11 -11.30 1.10
N THR A 89 3.83 -10.42 0.40
CA THR A 89 4.78 -10.86 -0.61
C THR A 89 6.13 -11.22 0.01
N LEU A 90 6.56 -10.55 1.08
CA LEU A 90 7.89 -10.74 1.67
C LEU A 90 8.02 -12.08 2.40
N PRO A 91 9.22 -12.69 2.43
CA PRO A 91 9.44 -13.88 3.23
C PRO A 91 9.29 -13.55 4.73
N PRO A 92 8.73 -14.46 5.54
CA PRO A 92 8.50 -14.26 6.98
C PRO A 92 9.79 -14.23 7.80
N SER A 93 10.90 -14.72 7.22
CA SER A 93 12.26 -14.69 7.77
C SER A 93 12.95 -13.32 7.59
N VAL A 94 12.34 -12.38 6.86
CA VAL A 94 12.98 -11.10 6.58
C VAL A 94 13.21 -10.31 7.88
N PRO A 95 14.39 -9.69 8.05
CA PRO A 95 14.60 -8.73 9.12
C PRO A 95 13.56 -7.60 9.09
N LEU A 96 13.02 -7.27 10.27
CA LEU A 96 11.94 -6.27 10.41
C LEU A 96 12.33 -4.89 9.87
N TRP A 97 13.62 -4.53 9.95
CA TRP A 97 14.12 -3.26 9.43
C TRP A 97 14.06 -3.19 7.89
N ILE A 98 14.29 -4.31 7.18
CA ILE A 98 14.17 -4.37 5.70
C ILE A 98 12.71 -4.18 5.31
N ALA A 99 11.80 -4.83 6.04
CA ALA A 99 10.37 -4.68 5.82
C ALA A 99 9.91 -3.23 6.04
N ALA A 100 10.44 -2.56 7.08
CA ALA A 100 10.19 -1.15 7.33
C ALA A 100 10.71 -0.28 6.18
N VAL A 101 11.94 -0.49 5.71
CA VAL A 101 12.52 0.26 4.57
C VAL A 101 11.67 0.07 3.31
N GLY A 102 11.23 -1.15 3.02
CA GLY A 102 10.33 -1.41 1.89
C GLY A 102 9.03 -0.59 1.97
N GLY A 103 8.45 -0.48 3.15
CA GLY A 103 7.27 0.36 3.39
C GLY A 103 7.52 1.84 3.12
N VAL A 104 8.69 2.36 3.51
CA VAL A 104 9.09 3.74 3.20
C VAL A 104 9.22 3.93 1.69
N LEU A 105 9.94 3.02 1.01
CA LEU A 105 10.16 3.13 -0.45
C LEU A 105 8.86 3.02 -1.24
N ALA A 106 7.95 2.12 -0.85
CA ALA A 106 6.65 1.97 -1.48
C ALA A 106 5.88 3.30 -1.50
N ILE A 107 5.81 3.96 -0.36
CA ILE A 107 5.02 5.19 -0.23
C ILE A 107 5.78 6.38 -0.77
N PHE A 108 7.01 6.61 -0.31
CA PHE A 108 7.77 7.80 -0.67
C PHE A 108 8.12 7.81 -2.16
N LEU A 109 8.81 6.76 -2.65
CA LEU A 109 9.31 6.76 -4.02
C LEU A 109 8.23 6.48 -5.05
N VAL A 110 7.36 5.50 -4.81
CA VAL A 110 6.44 5.02 -5.85
C VAL A 110 5.11 5.76 -5.84
N LYS A 111 4.59 6.12 -4.66
CA LYS A 111 3.27 6.74 -4.53
C LYS A 111 3.32 8.27 -4.44
N GLU A 112 4.10 8.82 -3.52
CA GLU A 112 4.01 10.24 -3.17
C GLU A 112 4.79 11.16 -4.12
N ILE A 113 5.94 10.73 -4.65
CA ILE A 113 6.69 11.51 -5.67
C ILE A 113 5.82 11.81 -6.91
N PHE A 114 4.94 10.89 -7.29
CA PHE A 114 4.08 11.03 -8.46
C PHE A 114 2.76 11.76 -8.17
N GLY A 115 2.57 12.28 -6.96
CA GLY A 115 1.40 13.07 -6.60
C GLY A 115 0.31 12.29 -5.86
N GLY A 116 0.58 11.05 -5.44
CA GLY A 116 -0.28 10.29 -4.55
C GLY A 116 -1.23 9.34 -5.28
N LEU A 117 -2.40 9.10 -4.68
CA LEU A 117 -3.34 8.07 -5.10
C LEU A 117 -3.96 8.39 -6.47
N GLY A 118 -3.81 7.47 -7.43
CA GLY A 118 -4.36 7.60 -8.78
C GLY A 118 -3.41 8.28 -9.78
N GLN A 119 -2.21 8.67 -9.34
CA GLN A 119 -1.13 9.16 -10.20
C GLN A 119 0.12 8.27 -10.14
N ASN A 120 0.09 7.23 -9.30
CA ASN A 120 1.16 6.25 -9.19
C ASN A 120 1.27 5.39 -10.45
N PHE A 121 2.41 5.52 -11.15
CA PHE A 121 2.68 4.87 -12.44
C PHE A 121 2.78 3.33 -12.37
N MET A 122 3.06 2.79 -11.18
CA MET A 122 3.08 1.35 -10.90
C MET A 122 2.51 1.04 -9.51
N ASN A 123 2.27 -0.25 -9.23
CA ASN A 123 1.82 -0.70 -7.92
C ASN A 123 2.92 -0.42 -6.86
N PRO A 124 2.64 0.39 -5.83
CA PRO A 124 3.62 0.74 -4.79
C PRO A 124 4.20 -0.47 -4.04
N ALA A 125 3.37 -1.48 -3.74
CA ALA A 125 3.80 -2.67 -3.00
C ALA A 125 4.77 -3.51 -3.85
N LEU A 126 4.44 -3.75 -5.12
CA LEU A 126 5.30 -4.52 -6.02
C LEU A 126 6.57 -3.75 -6.39
N GLY A 127 6.48 -2.43 -6.58
CA GLY A 127 7.65 -1.58 -6.79
C GLY A 127 8.65 -1.73 -5.65
N ALA A 128 8.20 -1.57 -4.40
CA ALA A 128 9.05 -1.76 -3.24
C ALA A 128 9.62 -3.18 -3.12
N ARG A 129 8.83 -4.22 -3.43
CA ARG A 129 9.33 -5.60 -3.48
C ARG A 129 10.49 -5.76 -4.44
N VAL A 130 10.39 -5.20 -5.66
CA VAL A 130 11.47 -5.27 -6.65
C VAL A 130 12.72 -4.56 -6.13
N PHE A 131 12.58 -3.39 -5.51
CA PHE A 131 13.71 -2.70 -4.87
C PHE A 131 14.36 -3.54 -3.77
N LEU A 132 13.56 -4.13 -2.88
CA LEU A 132 14.08 -4.99 -1.81
C LEU A 132 14.76 -6.25 -2.36
N PHE A 133 14.23 -6.85 -3.42
CA PHE A 133 14.81 -8.00 -4.09
C PHE A 133 16.18 -7.70 -4.71
N LEU A 134 16.32 -6.53 -5.33
CA LEU A 134 17.59 -6.08 -5.91
C LEU A 134 18.63 -5.67 -4.85
N ALA A 135 18.18 -5.02 -3.77
CA ALA A 135 19.07 -4.52 -2.72
C ALA A 135 19.53 -5.62 -1.75
N TRP A 136 18.66 -6.57 -1.40
CA TRP A 136 18.95 -7.65 -0.45
C TRP A 136 18.48 -9.01 -0.97
N PRO A 137 19.05 -9.52 -2.07
CA PRO A 137 18.64 -10.78 -2.66
C PRO A 137 18.74 -11.94 -1.65
N ALA A 138 19.84 -12.02 -0.89
CA ALA A 138 20.04 -13.08 0.10
C ALA A 138 18.98 -13.11 1.22
N ALA A 139 18.47 -11.95 1.64
CA ALA A 139 17.40 -11.89 2.65
C ALA A 139 16.02 -12.17 2.05
N MET A 140 15.85 -11.95 0.74
CA MET A 140 14.62 -12.18 0.00
C MET A 140 14.48 -13.62 -0.54
N THR A 141 15.59 -14.34 -0.69
CA THR A 141 15.62 -15.73 -1.18
C THR A 141 15.86 -16.76 -0.08
N ASN A 142 15.91 -16.33 1.18
CA ASN A 142 16.07 -17.24 2.31
C ASN A 142 14.71 -17.80 2.75
N TRP A 143 14.40 -18.99 2.23
CA TRP A 143 13.17 -19.72 2.53
C TRP A 143 13.30 -20.44 3.86
N VAL A 144 12.26 -20.33 4.69
CA VAL A 144 12.15 -21.12 5.93
C VAL A 144 12.06 -22.59 5.53
N GLN A 145 13.04 -23.40 5.93
CA GLN A 145 12.99 -24.86 5.88
C GLN A 145 12.16 -25.41 7.04
#